data_AF-A0A2G3E4D9-F1
#
_entry.id   AF-A0A2G3E4D9-F1
#
_cell.length_a   1.000
_cell.length_b   1.000
_cell.length_c   1.000
_cell.angle_alpha   90.00
_cell.angle_beta   90.00
_cell.angle_gamma   90.00
#
_symmetry.space_group_name_H-M   'P 1'
#
loop_
_entity.id
_entity.type
_entity.pdbx_description
1 polymer ?
#
loop_
_entity_poly.entity_id
_entity_poly.type
_entity_poly.pdbx_seq_one_letter_code
_entity_poly.pdbx_strand_id
1 'polypeptide(L)'
;MNWNKRMKIAAICVVVLMGGVLYGIRFHVVNTQFHIEETVTVPQGEEVSVDGVAYKALYGELMTHSEYIERYQIQEESEEEDADAGIDLVCFIQVENKSDEEKKILLTDSTFRCDYWANGVDYFSLWAINGDDFDGMIAPGETKKIGISTIVNVSPEFFRTMSDDWRVSLVEWPGLIEVRVPVSGGVQ
;
A
#
# COMPACT_ATOMS: atom_id res chain seq x y z
N MET A 1 12.40 57.01 -11.74
CA MET A 1 13.48 56.64 -12.70
C MET A 1 12.85 55.82 -13.83
N ASN A 2 12.66 56.39 -15.02
CA ASN A 2 12.02 55.68 -16.15
C ASN A 2 13.04 54.79 -16.86
N TRP A 3 13.04 53.50 -16.54
CA TRP A 3 13.94 52.53 -17.18
C TRP A 3 13.56 52.35 -18.65
N ASN A 4 14.56 52.34 -19.52
CA ASN A 4 14.35 52.04 -20.94
C ASN A 4 13.88 50.58 -21.12
N LYS A 5 13.22 50.29 -22.24
CA LYS A 5 12.61 48.98 -22.53
C LYS A 5 13.61 47.82 -22.42
N ARG A 6 14.88 48.05 -22.79
CA ARG A 6 15.96 47.04 -22.74
C ARG A 6 16.38 46.71 -21.30
N MET A 7 16.47 47.72 -20.43
CA MET A 7 16.77 47.53 -19.01
C MET A 7 15.65 46.78 -18.27
N LYS A 8 14.38 47.06 -18.61
CA LYS A 8 13.24 46.33 -18.07
C LYS A 8 13.27 44.85 -18.45
N ILE A 9 13.56 44.55 -19.72
CA ILE A 9 13.71 43.16 -20.21
C ILE A 9 14.88 42.46 -19.51
N ALA A 10 16.04 43.10 -19.41
CA ALA A 10 17.20 42.53 -18.74
C ALA A 10 16.90 42.20 -17.26
N ALA A 11 16.20 43.08 -16.55
CA ALA A 11 15.81 42.85 -15.17
C ALA A 11 14.83 41.69 -15.02
N ILE A 12 13.85 41.58 -15.92
CA ILE A 12 12.92 40.42 -15.94
C ILE A 12 13.69 39.13 -16.19
N CYS A 13 14.62 39.11 -17.14
CA CYS A 13 15.45 37.92 -17.40
C CYS A 13 16.28 37.51 -16.17
N VAL A 14 16.88 38.46 -15.46
CA VAL A 14 17.64 38.20 -14.23
C VAL A 14 16.73 37.63 -13.14
N VAL A 15 15.54 38.19 -12.94
CA VAL A 15 14.57 37.68 -11.96
C VAL A 15 14.12 36.26 -12.29
N VAL A 16 13.84 35.95 -13.56
CA VAL A 16 13.46 34.61 -14.01
C VAL A 16 14.61 33.62 -13.82
N LEU A 17 15.84 34.00 -14.16
CA LEU A 17 17.02 33.15 -13.96
C LEU A 17 17.28 32.88 -12.48
N MET A 18 17.19 33.90 -11.62
CA MET A 18 17.31 33.72 -10.17
C MET A 18 16.19 32.83 -9.62
N GLY A 19 14.95 32.99 -10.11
CA GLY A 19 13.84 32.12 -9.76
C GLY A 19 14.09 30.66 -10.14
N GLY A 20 14.62 30.42 -11.34
CA GLY A 20 15.01 29.08 -11.80
C GLY A 20 16.12 28.45 -10.96
N VAL A 21 17.14 29.22 -10.61
CA VAL A 21 18.24 28.76 -9.73
C VAL A 21 17.72 28.43 -8.33
N LEU A 22 16.89 29.30 -7.74
CA LEU A 22 16.29 29.06 -6.42
C LEU A 22 15.38 27.82 -6.43
N TYR A 23 14.59 27.64 -7.48
CA TYR A 23 13.78 26.44 -7.67
C TYR A 23 14.67 25.19 -7.78
N GLY A 24 15.72 25.24 -8.59
CA GLY A 24 16.67 24.14 -8.75
C GLY A 24 17.34 23.75 -7.43
N ILE A 25 17.79 24.74 -6.64
CA ILE A 25 18.35 24.50 -5.30
C ILE A 25 17.31 23.87 -4.39
N ARG A 26 16.08 24.41 -4.36
CA ARG A 26 15.03 23.88 -3.48
C ARG A 26 14.62 22.46 -3.87
N PHE A 27 14.50 22.19 -5.16
CA PHE A 27 14.21 20.86 -5.71
C PHE A 27 15.30 19.86 -5.34
N HIS A 28 16.58 20.25 -5.49
CA HIS A 28 17.70 19.40 -5.08
C HIS A 28 17.67 19.13 -3.57
N VAL A 29 17.50 20.16 -2.74
CA VAL A 29 17.42 20.00 -1.28
C VAL A 29 16.29 19.03 -0.90
N VAL A 30 15.10 19.20 -1.47
CA VAL A 30 13.95 18.32 -1.21
C VAL A 30 14.27 16.87 -1.59
N ASN A 31 14.81 16.62 -2.79
CA ASN A 31 15.13 15.25 -3.23
C ASN A 31 16.30 14.63 -2.46
N THR A 32 17.23 15.44 -1.96
CA THR A 32 18.29 14.95 -1.07
C THR A 32 17.83 14.75 0.38
N GLN A 33 16.73 15.38 0.81
CA GLN A 33 16.15 15.15 2.13
C GLN A 33 15.22 13.94 2.12
N PHE A 34 14.54 13.73 0.98
CA PHE A 34 13.59 12.66 0.78
C PHE A 34 14.06 11.78 -0.37
N HIS A 35 15.12 11.01 -0.10
CA HIS A 35 15.58 10.02 -1.07
C HIS A 35 14.44 9.01 -1.28
N ILE A 36 14.17 8.67 -2.54
CA ILE A 36 13.37 7.49 -2.84
C ILE A 36 14.26 6.32 -2.40
N GLU A 37 14.01 5.75 -1.23
CA GLU A 37 14.71 4.54 -0.82
C GLU A 37 14.36 3.42 -1.80
N GLU A 38 15.34 2.55 -2.06
CA GLU A 38 15.12 1.39 -2.92
C GLU A 38 14.04 0.50 -2.31
N THR A 39 13.15 -0.02 -3.16
CA THR A 39 12.14 -0.98 -2.72
C THR A 39 12.83 -2.23 -2.21
N VAL A 40 12.63 -2.55 -0.93
CA VAL A 40 13.12 -3.78 -0.33
C VAL A 40 12.05 -4.84 -0.49
N THR A 41 12.31 -5.85 -1.33
CA THR A 41 11.43 -7.03 -1.44
C THR A 41 11.88 -8.11 -0.47
N VAL A 42 11.04 -8.38 0.51
CA VAL A 42 11.22 -9.42 1.53
C VAL A 42 10.68 -10.74 0.98
N PRO A 43 11.48 -11.83 1.00
CA PRO A 43 11.02 -13.14 0.54
C PRO A 43 9.81 -13.66 1.33
N GLN A 44 9.09 -14.59 0.71
CA GLN A 44 7.95 -15.24 1.36
C GLN A 44 8.36 -15.90 2.68
N GLY A 45 7.56 -15.68 3.72
CA GLY A 45 7.73 -16.30 5.04
C GLY A 45 8.86 -15.70 5.89
N GLU A 46 9.64 -14.78 5.33
CA GLU A 46 10.60 -13.97 6.07
C GLU A 46 9.89 -12.84 6.82
N GLU A 47 10.53 -12.39 7.88
CA GLU A 47 10.04 -11.30 8.72
C GLU A 47 10.85 -10.03 8.44
N VAL A 48 10.18 -8.88 8.49
CA VAL A 48 10.81 -7.56 8.43
C VAL A 48 10.36 -6.72 9.61
N SER A 49 11.31 -6.05 10.27
CA SER A 49 11.03 -5.17 11.41
C SER A 49 11.17 -3.71 11.02
N VAL A 50 10.15 -2.91 11.29
CA VAL A 50 10.12 -1.45 11.08
C VAL A 50 9.73 -0.79 12.39
N ASP A 51 10.56 0.12 12.89
CA ASP A 51 10.30 0.91 14.11
C ASP A 51 9.85 0.08 15.34
N GLY A 52 10.38 -1.13 15.45
CA GLY A 52 10.09 -2.07 16.54
C GLY A 52 8.85 -2.95 16.33
N VAL A 53 8.18 -2.85 15.18
CA VAL A 53 7.08 -3.73 14.78
C VAL A 53 7.58 -4.70 13.71
N ALA A 54 7.47 -5.99 13.98
CA ALA A 54 7.78 -7.07 13.06
C ALA A 54 6.55 -7.45 12.23
N TYR A 55 6.75 -7.59 10.93
CA TYR A 55 5.73 -7.96 9.98
C TYR A 55 6.16 -9.21 9.22
N LYS A 56 5.22 -10.12 9.01
CA LYS A 56 5.42 -11.33 8.22
C LYS A 56 4.18 -11.65 7.41
N ALA A 57 4.30 -11.70 6.10
CA ALA A 57 3.23 -12.21 5.26
C ALA A 57 3.07 -13.72 5.49
N LEU A 58 1.83 -14.13 5.80
CA LEU A 58 1.51 -15.53 6.03
C LEU A 58 1.05 -16.19 4.73
N TYR A 59 -0.07 -15.73 4.19
CA TYR A 59 -0.68 -16.23 2.97
C TYR A 59 -1.76 -15.28 2.46
N GLY A 60 -2.13 -15.45 1.20
CA GLY A 60 -3.26 -14.79 0.57
C GLY A 60 -4.25 -15.78 -0.03
N GLU A 61 -5.50 -15.37 -0.08
CA GLU A 61 -6.60 -16.14 -0.61
C GLU A 61 -7.37 -15.30 -1.62
N LEU A 62 -7.55 -15.87 -2.80
CA LEU A 62 -8.45 -15.36 -3.81
C LEU A 62 -9.78 -16.10 -3.69
N MET A 63 -10.86 -15.33 -3.72
CA MET A 63 -12.20 -15.87 -3.66
C MET A 63 -13.13 -15.06 -4.54
N THR A 64 -14.21 -15.67 -4.99
CA THR A 64 -15.30 -14.94 -5.63
C THR A 64 -15.90 -13.94 -4.64
N HIS A 65 -16.46 -12.85 -5.16
CA HIS A 65 -17.11 -11.86 -4.32
C HIS A 65 -18.22 -12.46 -3.43
N SER A 66 -18.98 -13.43 -3.94
CA SER A 66 -19.99 -14.13 -3.15
C SER A 66 -19.40 -14.93 -1.98
N GLU A 67 -18.28 -15.63 -2.20
CA GLU A 67 -17.55 -16.33 -1.12
C GLU A 67 -17.00 -15.35 -0.08
N TYR A 68 -16.55 -14.18 -0.53
CA TYR A 68 -16.06 -13.11 0.34
C TYR A 68 -17.15 -12.60 1.28
N ILE A 69 -18.31 -12.21 0.73
CA ILE A 69 -19.47 -11.73 1.50
C ILE A 69 -19.93 -12.79 2.50
N GLU A 70 -20.09 -14.05 2.07
CA GLU A 70 -20.54 -15.14 2.94
C GLU A 70 -19.57 -15.35 4.11
N ARG A 71 -18.27 -15.35 3.83
CA ARG A 71 -17.23 -15.61 4.82
C ARG A 71 -17.12 -14.52 5.88
N TYR A 72 -17.21 -13.26 5.48
CA TYR A 72 -17.02 -12.11 6.37
C TYR A 72 -18.32 -11.45 6.80
N GLN A 73 -19.47 -12.03 6.43
CA GLN A 73 -20.82 -11.58 6.83
C GLN A 73 -21.07 -10.10 6.54
N ILE A 74 -20.56 -9.62 5.40
CA ILE A 74 -20.72 -8.23 4.98
C ILE A 74 -22.17 -8.03 4.57
N GLN A 75 -22.87 -7.12 5.23
CA GLN A 75 -24.22 -6.75 4.83
C GLN A 75 -24.14 -5.81 3.64
N GLU A 76 -24.42 -6.32 2.44
CA GLU A 76 -24.62 -5.46 1.28
C GLU A 76 -26.04 -4.87 1.32
N GLU A 77 -26.16 -3.54 1.13
CA GLU A 77 -27.45 -2.85 1.09
C GLU A 77 -28.25 -3.14 -0.21
N SER A 78 -27.68 -3.86 -1.17
CA SER A 78 -28.35 -4.24 -2.42
C SER A 78 -28.16 -5.73 -2.72
N GLU A 79 -29.20 -6.54 -2.46
CA GLU A 79 -29.28 -7.97 -2.80
C GLU A 79 -29.35 -8.25 -4.32
N GLU A 80 -29.28 -7.22 -5.17
CA GLU A 80 -29.42 -7.37 -6.62
C GLU A 80 -28.11 -7.07 -7.35
N GLU A 81 -27.60 -8.14 -7.98
CA GLU A 81 -26.69 -8.13 -9.12
C GLU A 81 -25.26 -7.66 -8.85
N ASP A 82 -24.40 -8.60 -8.43
CA ASP A 82 -23.05 -8.67 -8.99
C ASP A 82 -22.46 -10.09 -8.82
N ALA A 83 -23.09 -11.08 -9.46
CA ALA A 83 -22.44 -12.37 -9.69
C ALA A 83 -21.16 -12.22 -10.55
N ASP A 84 -20.93 -11.02 -11.13
CA ASP A 84 -19.75 -10.60 -11.87
C ASP A 84 -18.88 -9.56 -11.10
N ALA A 85 -19.07 -9.34 -9.78
CA ALA A 85 -18.33 -8.34 -8.97
C ALA A 85 -16.80 -8.48 -8.96
N GLY A 86 -16.26 -9.56 -9.52
CA GLY A 86 -14.83 -9.81 -9.61
C GLY A 86 -14.34 -10.78 -8.56
N ILE A 87 -13.03 -10.75 -8.34
CA ILE A 87 -12.33 -11.64 -7.42
C ILE A 87 -11.79 -10.78 -6.28
N ASP A 88 -12.06 -11.16 -5.04
CA ASP A 88 -11.47 -10.55 -3.86
C ASP A 88 -10.17 -11.26 -3.51
N LEU A 89 -9.15 -10.48 -3.13
CA LEU A 89 -7.90 -10.96 -2.56
C LEU A 89 -7.84 -10.55 -1.09
N VAL A 90 -7.71 -11.53 -0.19
CA VAL A 90 -7.43 -11.29 1.22
C VAL A 90 -6.04 -11.83 1.57
N CYS A 91 -5.14 -10.98 2.06
CA CYS A 91 -3.82 -11.40 2.56
C CYS A 91 -3.75 -11.25 4.08
N PHE A 92 -3.27 -12.29 4.76
CA PHE A 92 -3.05 -12.29 6.20
C PHE A 92 -1.58 -11.98 6.52
N ILE A 93 -1.38 -10.94 7.31
CA ILE A 93 -0.09 -10.47 7.81
C ILE A 93 -0.05 -10.69 9.32
N GLN A 94 1.00 -11.34 9.80
CA GLN A 94 1.32 -11.35 11.23
C GLN A 94 2.05 -10.06 11.59
N VAL A 95 1.59 -9.41 12.65
CA VAL A 95 2.17 -8.19 13.22
C VAL A 95 2.57 -8.49 14.66
N GLU A 96 3.83 -8.28 15.01
CA GLU A 96 4.36 -8.49 16.36
C GLU A 96 5.06 -7.22 16.85
N ASN A 97 4.70 -6.73 18.04
CA ASN A 97 5.42 -5.63 18.65
C ASN A 97 6.64 -6.14 19.43
N LYS A 98 7.84 -5.89 18.89
CA LYS A 98 9.12 -6.27 19.50
C LYS A 98 9.74 -5.15 20.34
N SER A 99 9.06 -4.03 20.48
CA SER A 99 9.48 -2.92 21.34
C SER A 99 8.92 -3.06 22.76
N ASP A 100 9.39 -2.19 23.65
CA ASP A 100 8.97 -2.05 25.04
C ASP A 100 7.83 -1.03 25.23
N GLU A 101 7.36 -0.41 24.14
CA GLU A 101 6.28 0.57 24.12
C GLU A 101 5.10 0.09 23.27
N GLU A 102 3.90 0.61 23.49
CA GLU A 102 2.78 0.36 22.57
C GLU A 102 3.06 0.95 21.18
N LYS A 103 2.74 0.21 20.13
CA LYS A 103 2.94 0.64 18.74
C LYS A 103 1.63 0.66 17.97
N LYS A 104 1.51 1.56 17.00
CA LYS A 104 0.36 1.59 16.09
C LYS A 104 0.58 0.58 14.95
N ILE A 105 -0.46 -0.14 14.57
CA ILE A 105 -0.45 -0.99 13.37
C ILE A 105 -0.57 -0.09 12.13
N LEU A 106 0.30 -0.30 11.14
CA LEU A 106 0.38 0.50 9.91
C LEU A 106 0.14 -0.39 8.69
N LEU A 107 -1.10 -0.83 8.49
CA LEU A 107 -1.50 -1.68 7.35
C LEU A 107 -2.66 -1.09 6.53
N THR A 108 -3.21 0.05 6.94
CA THR A 108 -4.32 0.72 6.25
C THR A 108 -3.93 1.28 4.89
N ASP A 109 -2.66 1.69 4.76
CA ASP A 109 -2.10 2.28 3.55
C ASP A 109 -1.33 1.24 2.72
N SER A 110 -1.60 -0.05 2.90
CA SER A 110 -0.95 -1.10 2.12
C SER A 110 -1.45 -1.11 0.66
N THR A 111 -0.57 -1.49 -0.25
CA THR A 111 -0.87 -1.67 -1.67
C THR A 111 -0.48 -3.08 -2.09
N PHE A 112 -1.41 -3.78 -2.73
CA PHE A 112 -1.17 -5.07 -3.36
C PHE A 112 -0.61 -4.88 -4.75
N ARG A 113 0.29 -5.77 -5.19
CA ARG A 113 0.90 -5.74 -6.51
C ARG A 113 1.11 -7.15 -7.06
N CYS A 114 0.88 -7.30 -8.36
CA CYS A 114 1.26 -8.47 -9.14
C CYS A 114 1.49 -8.03 -10.59
N ASP A 115 2.71 -8.21 -11.12
CA ASP A 115 3.13 -7.68 -12.42
C ASP A 115 2.82 -6.18 -12.61
N TYR A 116 1.90 -5.86 -13.53
CA TYR A 116 1.44 -4.50 -13.85
C TYR A 116 0.17 -4.11 -13.10
N TRP A 117 -0.42 -5.02 -12.33
CA TRP A 117 -1.59 -4.76 -11.51
C TRP A 117 -1.16 -4.29 -10.13
N ALA A 118 -1.85 -3.26 -9.63
CA ALA A 118 -1.71 -2.78 -8.28
C ALA A 118 -3.04 -2.22 -7.79
N ASN A 119 -3.38 -2.46 -6.52
CA ASN A 119 -4.56 -1.87 -5.90
C ASN A 119 -4.35 -1.67 -4.39
N GLY A 120 -4.95 -0.62 -3.84
CA GLY A 120 -4.89 -0.33 -2.40
C GLY A 120 -5.80 -1.26 -1.59
N VAL A 121 -5.70 -1.19 -0.27
CA VAL A 121 -6.61 -1.90 0.63
C VAL A 121 -8.03 -1.30 0.57
N ASP A 122 -9.05 -2.16 0.56
CA ASP A 122 -10.42 -1.75 0.82
C ASP A 122 -10.66 -1.56 2.32
N TYR A 123 -10.98 -0.33 2.72
CA TYR A 123 -11.15 0.04 4.12
C TYR A 123 -12.38 -0.59 4.76
N PHE A 124 -13.47 -0.82 4.01
CA PHE A 124 -14.66 -1.48 4.56
C PHE A 124 -14.36 -2.93 4.94
N SER A 125 -13.64 -3.61 4.06
CA SER A 125 -13.14 -4.96 4.28
C SER A 125 -12.24 -5.10 5.51
N LEU A 126 -11.45 -4.07 5.85
CA LEU A 126 -10.61 -4.10 7.05
C LEU A 126 -11.43 -4.30 8.34
N TRP A 127 -12.54 -3.59 8.48
CA TRP A 127 -13.45 -3.75 9.62
C TRP A 127 -14.14 -5.11 9.60
N ALA A 128 -14.58 -5.58 8.42
CA ALA A 128 -15.25 -6.87 8.29
C ALA A 128 -14.35 -8.04 8.69
N ILE A 129 -13.07 -7.99 8.30
CA ILE A 129 -12.12 -9.09 8.52
C ILE A 129 -11.54 -9.06 9.93
N ASN A 130 -11.28 -7.86 10.48
CA ASN A 130 -10.50 -7.70 11.71
C ASN A 130 -11.28 -7.12 12.89
N GLY A 131 -12.49 -6.61 12.68
CA GLY A 131 -13.16 -5.77 13.68
C GLY A 131 -12.34 -4.50 13.97
N ASP A 132 -12.19 -4.17 15.24
CA ASP A 132 -11.50 -2.94 15.69
C ASP A 132 -9.95 -3.08 15.67
N ASP A 133 -9.41 -4.25 15.35
CA ASP A 133 -7.99 -4.57 15.57
C ASP A 133 -7.01 -4.02 14.51
N PHE A 134 -7.46 -3.66 13.31
CA PHE A 134 -6.58 -3.34 12.19
C PHE A 134 -5.93 -1.94 12.25
N ASP A 135 -6.57 -0.97 12.93
CA ASP A 135 -6.05 0.40 13.16
C ASP A 135 -5.71 0.64 14.65
N GLY A 136 -5.60 -0.46 15.41
CA GLY A 136 -5.37 -0.44 16.85
C GLY A 136 -3.91 -0.22 17.26
N MET A 137 -3.73 -0.04 18.57
CA MET A 137 -2.43 -0.16 19.22
C MET A 137 -2.15 -1.64 19.53
N ILE A 138 -0.88 -2.04 19.44
CA ILE A 138 -0.38 -3.36 19.80
C ILE A 138 0.58 -3.24 20.98
N ALA A 139 0.33 -4.00 22.05
CA ALA A 139 1.10 -3.93 23.29
C ALA A 139 2.50 -4.58 23.14
N PRO A 140 3.48 -4.27 24.00
CA PRO A 140 4.80 -4.92 23.99
C PRO A 140 4.72 -6.45 24.02
N GLY A 141 5.34 -7.11 23.05
CA GLY A 141 5.34 -8.57 22.90
C GLY A 141 4.03 -9.17 22.37
N GLU A 142 3.01 -8.36 22.10
CA GLU A 142 1.76 -8.84 21.52
C GLU A 142 1.96 -9.20 20.04
N THR A 143 1.26 -10.24 19.59
CA THR A 143 1.21 -10.67 18.20
C THR A 143 -0.25 -10.72 17.74
N LYS A 144 -0.55 -10.06 16.62
CA LYS A 144 -1.86 -10.08 15.96
C LYS A 144 -1.75 -10.62 14.54
N LYS A 145 -2.84 -11.21 14.05
CA LYS A 145 -3.00 -11.59 12.64
C LYS A 145 -4.01 -10.63 12.02
N ILE A 146 -3.57 -9.82 11.08
CA ILE A 146 -4.40 -8.82 10.39
C ILE A 146 -4.62 -9.27 8.95
N GLY A 147 -5.88 -9.35 8.52
CA GLY A 147 -6.26 -9.57 7.13
C GLY A 147 -6.48 -8.24 6.43
N ILE A 148 -5.74 -7.99 5.35
CA ILE A 148 -5.95 -6.87 4.44
C ILE A 148 -6.61 -7.39 3.16
N SER A 149 -7.50 -6.62 2.55
CA SER A 149 -8.26 -7.06 1.38
C SER A 149 -8.28 -6.03 0.25
N THR A 150 -8.47 -6.49 -0.97
CA THR A 150 -8.74 -5.63 -2.13
C THR A 150 -9.51 -6.40 -3.20
N ILE A 151 -10.24 -5.67 -4.04
CA ILE A 151 -10.88 -6.23 -5.22
C ILE A 151 -9.85 -6.31 -6.35
N VAL A 152 -9.65 -7.51 -6.88
CA VAL A 152 -8.85 -7.78 -8.08
C VAL A 152 -9.74 -7.55 -9.30
N ASN A 153 -9.86 -6.27 -9.69
CA ASN A 153 -10.65 -5.77 -10.83
C ASN A 153 -10.09 -6.20 -12.20
N VAL A 154 -9.88 -7.48 -12.40
CA VAL A 154 -9.42 -8.06 -13.67
C VAL A 154 -10.34 -9.18 -14.09
N SER A 155 -10.48 -9.39 -15.40
CA SER A 155 -11.25 -10.53 -15.88
C SER A 155 -10.62 -11.84 -15.37
N PRO A 156 -11.42 -12.88 -15.05
CA PRO A 156 -10.88 -14.18 -14.63
C PRO A 156 -9.88 -14.78 -15.64
N GLU A 157 -10.04 -14.46 -16.92
CA GLU A 157 -9.11 -14.86 -17.99
C GLU A 157 -7.75 -14.16 -17.88
N PHE A 158 -7.73 -12.86 -17.58
CA PHE A 158 -6.50 -12.09 -17.38
C PHE A 158 -5.80 -12.52 -16.08
N PHE A 159 -6.58 -12.82 -15.04
CA PHE A 159 -6.07 -13.36 -13.78
C PHE A 159 -5.22 -14.63 -14.01
N ARG A 160 -5.65 -15.54 -14.88
CA ARG A 160 -4.91 -16.78 -15.21
C ARG A 160 -3.56 -16.53 -15.91
N THR A 161 -3.32 -15.31 -16.37
CA THR A 161 -2.05 -14.92 -17.03
C THR A 161 -1.11 -14.14 -16.12
N MET A 162 -1.56 -13.76 -14.91
CA MET A 162 -0.73 -13.09 -13.92
C MET A 162 0.32 -14.03 -13.37
N SER A 163 1.48 -13.47 -12.98
CA SER A 163 2.51 -14.22 -12.28
C SER A 163 2.09 -14.64 -10.87
N ASP A 164 2.91 -15.50 -10.26
CA ASP A 164 2.80 -15.90 -8.86
C ASP A 164 3.55 -14.94 -7.91
N ASP A 165 4.11 -13.84 -8.42
CA ASP A 165 4.89 -12.86 -7.64
C ASP A 165 3.99 -11.79 -7.00
N TRP A 166 3.05 -12.24 -6.17
CA TRP A 166 2.17 -11.38 -5.39
C TRP A 166 2.92 -10.71 -4.24
N ARG A 167 2.70 -9.40 -4.10
CA ARG A 167 3.39 -8.56 -3.12
C ARG A 167 2.42 -7.63 -2.42
N VAL A 168 2.75 -7.29 -1.18
CA VAL A 168 2.06 -6.28 -0.38
C VAL A 168 3.08 -5.26 0.11
N SER A 169 2.85 -3.98 -0.12
CA SER A 169 3.61 -2.92 0.55
C SER A 169 3.13 -2.78 2.00
N LEU A 170 4.05 -2.86 2.95
CA LEU A 170 3.76 -2.69 4.38
C LEU A 170 3.97 -1.26 4.86
N VAL A 171 4.90 -0.55 4.22
CA VAL A 171 5.25 0.84 4.51
C VAL A 171 5.48 1.51 3.17
N GLU A 172 4.80 2.63 2.89
CA GLU A 172 4.89 3.27 1.57
C GLU A 172 5.95 4.38 1.49
N TRP A 173 6.31 5.02 2.61
CA TRP A 173 7.30 6.11 2.63
C TRP A 173 7.95 6.30 4.01
N PRO A 174 9.27 6.60 4.09
CA PRO A 174 10.23 6.79 3.00
C PRO A 174 10.84 5.50 2.44
N GLY A 175 10.68 4.37 3.13
CA GLY A 175 11.17 3.05 2.70
C GLY A 175 10.03 2.15 2.26
N LEU A 176 9.93 1.88 0.94
CA LEU A 176 8.94 0.96 0.41
C LEU A 176 9.36 -0.49 0.72
N ILE A 177 8.71 -1.12 1.68
CA ILE A 177 8.95 -2.52 2.02
C ILE A 177 7.82 -3.35 1.43
N GLU A 178 8.16 -4.21 0.48
CA GLU A 178 7.25 -5.17 -0.12
C GLU A 178 7.51 -6.57 0.45
N VAL A 179 6.48 -7.24 0.94
CA VAL A 179 6.56 -8.66 1.32
C VAL A 179 5.93 -9.51 0.23
N ARG A 180 6.62 -10.58 -0.18
CA ARG A 180 6.03 -11.60 -1.05
C ARG A 180 5.01 -12.43 -0.30
N VAL A 181 3.85 -12.62 -0.91
CA VAL A 181 2.74 -13.36 -0.30
C VAL A 181 2.41 -14.58 -1.14
N PRO A 182 2.37 -15.79 -0.56
CA PRO A 182 1.86 -16.94 -1.28
C PRO A 182 0.35 -16.80 -1.41
N VAL A 183 -0.12 -16.57 -2.63
CA VAL A 183 -1.56 -16.47 -2.91
C VAL A 183 -2.05 -17.81 -3.43
N SER A 184 -3.15 -18.27 -2.85
CA SER A 184 -3.86 -19.49 -3.23
C SER A 184 -5.31 -19.18 -3.55
N GLY A 185 -5.97 -20.07 -4.28
CA GLY A 185 -7.34 -19.84 -4.75
C GLY A 185 -7.38 -19.43 -6.22
N GLY A 186 -8.48 -19.76 -6.85
CA GLY A 186 -8.74 -19.52 -8.27
C GLY A 186 -10.15 -19.97 -8.57
N VAL A 187 -10.95 -19.07 -9.13
CA VAL A 187 -12.28 -19.38 -9.65
C VAL A 187 -12.10 -20.44 -10.74
N GLN A 188 -12.53 -21.68 -10.46
CA GLN A 188 -12.53 -22.76 -11.46
C GLN A 188 -13.49 -22.43 -12.59
#